data_AF-X1HV96-F1
#
_entry.id   AF-X1HV96-F1
#
_cell.length_a   1.000
_cell.length_b   1.000
_cell.length_c   1.000
_cell.angle_alpha   90.00
_cell.angle_beta   90.00
_cell.angle_gamma   90.00
#
_symmetry.space_group_name_H-M   'P 1'
#
loop_
_entity.id
_entity.type
_entity.pdbx_description
1 polymer ?
#
loop_
_entity_poly.entity_id
_entity_poly.type
_entity_poly.pdbx_seq_one_letter_code
_entity_poly.pdbx_strand_id
1 'polypeptide(L)'
;KIIHIITRLDKGGSAENTLLTALGINKKKHEVILVKGPTYESRMSKEEHATISADLKEARLKGVRIVNIPFLLRRINPVYDLLALFSLYVFLIKEKPSIVHTHTSKAGLLGRFAAKLAGIPIIIHTPHGHVFFGYFGPVKTKVFIILENFASRITNKMIALTNKERDDHVLFKITDEDKFVVIPSGVELNKFRKLPFNEKQNLKKELGIPENSLTIGTVGRLEPVKGPEFLVKASKYIISKYPDTYFIFTGDGLLEQDLNRKALEMGISENIIFLGWRDDIAKIISIYDIF
;
A
#
# COMPACT_ATOMS: atom_id res chain seq x y z
N LYS A 1 11.52 17.24 -15.63
CA LYS A 1 10.15 16.83 -15.25
C LYS A 1 10.14 15.33 -14.94
N ILE A 2 9.53 14.93 -13.83
CA ILE A 2 9.45 13.54 -13.35
C ILE A 2 7.96 13.18 -13.21
N ILE A 3 7.55 12.04 -13.77
CA ILE A 3 6.16 11.59 -13.73
C ILE A 3 6.07 10.27 -12.97
N HIS A 4 5.32 10.27 -11.87
CA HIS A 4 4.93 9.07 -11.15
C HIS A 4 3.59 8.56 -11.69
N ILE A 5 3.46 7.24 -11.91
CA ILE A 5 2.21 6.64 -12.40
C ILE A 5 1.82 5.47 -11.48
N ILE A 6 0.65 5.56 -10.86
CA ILE A 6 0.09 4.50 -10.01
C ILE A 6 -1.35 4.19 -10.41
N THR A 7 -1.77 2.94 -10.22
CA THR A 7 -3.09 2.47 -10.66
C THR A 7 -4.22 3.26 -9.98
N ARG A 8 -4.11 3.48 -8.67
CA ARG A 8 -5.07 4.24 -7.86
C ARG A 8 -4.38 4.72 -6.59
N LEU A 9 -4.99 5.68 -5.90
CA LEU A 9 -4.53 6.21 -4.61
C LEU A 9 -5.60 5.93 -3.56
N ASP A 10 -5.77 4.66 -3.21
CA ASP A 10 -6.47 4.20 -2.00
C ASP A 10 -5.53 4.20 -0.79
N LYS A 11 -6.03 4.30 0.45
CA LYS A 11 -5.13 4.39 1.62
C LYS A 11 -4.50 3.02 1.84
N GLY A 12 -3.19 2.96 1.65
CA GLY A 12 -2.40 1.74 1.77
C GLY A 12 -0.93 2.01 1.46
N GLY A 13 -0.06 1.06 1.83
CA GLY A 13 1.39 1.27 1.80
C GLY A 13 1.94 1.68 0.44
N SER A 14 1.44 1.11 -0.67
CA SER A 14 1.92 1.46 -2.01
C SER A 14 1.54 2.88 -2.44
N ALA A 15 0.32 3.31 -2.11
CA ALA A 15 -0.18 4.64 -2.45
C ALA A 15 0.48 5.72 -1.59
N GLU A 16 0.61 5.47 -0.29
CA GLU A 16 1.30 6.35 0.64
C GLU A 16 2.78 6.49 0.28
N ASN A 17 3.49 5.39 0.04
CA ASN A 17 4.89 5.43 -0.40
C ASN A 17 5.05 6.23 -1.70
N THR A 18 4.16 6.03 -2.68
CA THR A 18 4.20 6.76 -3.96
C THR A 18 3.98 8.26 -3.76
N LEU A 19 3.00 8.63 -2.92
CA LEU A 19 2.72 10.02 -2.61
C LEU A 19 3.89 10.68 -1.87
N LEU A 20 4.43 10.01 -0.84
CA LEU A 20 5.59 10.47 -0.09
C LEU A 20 6.83 10.60 -0.97
N THR A 21 7.03 9.69 -1.93
CA THR A 21 8.12 9.77 -2.91
C THR A 21 7.97 11.03 -3.77
N ALA A 22 6.79 11.27 -4.33
CA ALA A 22 6.53 12.49 -5.11
C ALA A 22 6.69 13.78 -4.26
N LEU A 23 6.29 13.72 -2.99
CA LEU A 23 6.47 14.78 -2.00
C LEU A 23 7.91 14.92 -1.50
N GLY A 24 8.76 13.91 -1.61
CA GLY A 24 10.16 13.96 -1.17
C GLY A 24 11.09 14.59 -2.22
N ILE A 25 10.69 14.59 -3.49
CA ILE A 25 11.48 15.18 -4.57
C ILE A 25 11.62 16.70 -4.37
N ASN A 26 12.78 17.26 -4.72
CA ASN A 26 13.03 18.70 -4.67
C ASN A 26 12.33 19.45 -5.83
N LYS A 27 11.22 20.13 -5.52
CA LYS A 27 10.39 20.86 -6.50
C LYS A 27 11.09 22.09 -7.10
N LYS A 28 12.14 22.62 -6.46
CA LYS A 28 12.95 23.71 -7.03
C LYS A 28 13.79 23.24 -8.22
N LYS A 29 14.12 21.95 -8.27
CA LYS A 29 14.94 21.34 -9.33
C LYS A 29 14.10 20.56 -10.35
N HIS A 30 12.96 20.02 -9.93
CA HIS A 30 12.17 19.13 -10.74
C HIS A 30 10.67 19.46 -10.65
N GLU A 31 10.04 19.61 -11.80
CA GLU A 31 8.58 19.52 -11.90
C GLU A 31 8.15 18.06 -11.67
N VAL A 32 7.21 17.84 -10.75
CA VAL A 32 6.71 16.51 -10.37
C VAL A 32 5.24 16.39 -10.70
N ILE A 33 4.88 15.34 -11.43
CA ILE A 33 3.49 15.01 -11.76
C ILE A 33 3.18 13.62 -11.21
N LEU A 34 2.07 13.49 -10.50
CA LEU A 34 1.55 12.21 -10.04
C LEU A 34 0.27 11.87 -10.83
N VAL A 35 0.38 10.86 -11.67
CA VAL A 35 -0.70 10.29 -12.47
C VAL A 35 -1.34 9.14 -11.70
N LYS A 36 -2.66 9.17 -11.58
CA LYS A 36 -3.45 8.10 -10.97
C LYS A 36 -4.63 7.69 -11.85
N GLY A 37 -5.16 6.50 -11.64
CA GLY A 37 -6.51 6.14 -12.04
C GLY A 37 -7.57 6.51 -11.00
N PRO A 38 -8.85 6.28 -11.31
CA PRO A 38 -9.94 6.50 -10.37
C PRO A 38 -9.96 5.43 -9.27
N THR A 39 -10.58 5.78 -8.14
CA THR A 39 -10.76 4.89 -6.98
C THR A 39 -12.18 4.33 -6.89
N TYR A 40 -12.95 4.29 -7.99
CA TYR A 40 -14.35 3.80 -8.00
C TYR A 40 -14.49 2.34 -7.54
N GLU A 41 -13.42 1.55 -7.72
CA GLU A 41 -13.35 0.13 -7.35
C GLU A 41 -12.69 -0.08 -5.97
N SER A 42 -12.49 1.01 -5.23
CA SER A 42 -12.07 0.94 -3.85
C SER A 42 -13.28 0.69 -2.94
N ARG A 43 -13.05 0.00 -1.82
CA ARG A 43 -14.02 -0.14 -0.73
C ARG A 43 -13.80 0.90 0.36
N MET A 44 -13.15 2.01 0.02
CA MET A 44 -12.85 3.11 0.91
C MET A 44 -14.09 3.59 1.64
N SER A 45 -13.98 3.77 2.96
CA SER A 45 -15.01 4.47 3.73
C SER A 45 -15.08 5.95 3.33
N LYS A 46 -16.14 6.65 3.76
CA LYS A 46 -16.28 8.09 3.50
C LYS A 46 -15.13 8.87 4.15
N GLU A 47 -14.72 8.44 5.33
CA GLU A 47 -13.63 9.00 6.10
C GLU A 47 -12.29 8.78 5.39
N GLU A 48 -12.05 7.55 4.88
CA GLU A 48 -10.85 7.25 4.10
C GLU A 48 -10.76 8.12 2.83
N HIS A 49 -11.89 8.28 2.13
CA HIS A 49 -12.00 9.19 0.99
C HIS A 49 -11.66 10.64 1.33
N ALA A 50 -12.13 11.14 2.48
CA ALA A 50 -11.85 12.50 2.94
C ALA A 50 -10.36 12.69 3.24
N THR A 51 -9.74 11.75 3.95
CA THR A 51 -8.29 11.79 4.27
C THR A 51 -7.43 11.77 3.03
N ILE A 52 -7.69 10.88 2.06
CA ILE A 52 -6.94 10.86 0.79
C ILE A 52 -7.13 12.17 0.02
N SER A 53 -8.34 12.74 0.04
CA SER A 53 -8.60 14.00 -0.64
C SER A 53 -7.83 15.16 -0.02
N ALA A 54 -7.70 15.17 1.32
CA ALA A 54 -6.86 16.11 2.05
C ALA A 54 -5.37 15.92 1.70
N ASP A 55 -4.86 14.68 1.72
CA ASP A 55 -3.48 14.35 1.35
C ASP A 55 -3.15 14.84 -0.08
N LEU A 56 -4.07 14.64 -1.03
CA LEU A 56 -3.91 15.11 -2.41
C LEU A 56 -4.01 16.63 -2.55
N LYS A 57 -4.78 17.30 -1.69
CA LYS A 57 -4.84 18.77 -1.65
C LYS A 57 -3.51 19.33 -1.13
N GLU A 58 -2.99 18.75 -0.05
CA GLU A 58 -1.68 19.11 0.50
C GLU A 58 -0.55 18.89 -0.52
N ALA A 59 -0.57 17.76 -1.25
CA ALA A 59 0.41 17.50 -2.29
C ALA A 59 0.41 18.55 -3.40
N ARG A 60 -0.77 19.02 -3.82
CA ARG A 60 -0.89 20.13 -4.78
C ARG A 60 -0.30 21.43 -4.23
N LEU A 61 -0.59 21.76 -2.97
CA LEU A 61 -0.03 22.95 -2.32
C LEU A 61 1.50 22.88 -2.21
N LYS A 62 2.05 21.67 -2.05
CA LYS A 62 3.49 21.40 -2.04
C LYS A 62 4.11 21.26 -3.44
N GLY A 63 3.38 21.60 -4.50
CA GLY A 63 3.89 21.69 -5.87
C GLY A 63 3.85 20.39 -6.68
N VAL A 64 3.09 19.38 -6.25
CA VAL A 64 2.87 18.14 -7.03
C VAL A 64 1.63 18.30 -7.90
N ARG A 65 1.79 18.21 -9.22
CA ARG A 65 0.64 18.25 -10.14
C ARG A 65 -0.03 16.87 -10.18
N ILE A 66 -1.32 16.80 -9.83
CA ILE A 66 -2.08 15.55 -9.84
C ILE A 66 -2.89 15.43 -11.13
N VAL A 67 -2.74 14.32 -11.86
CA VAL A 67 -3.44 14.03 -13.11
C VAL A 67 -4.21 12.72 -12.99
N ASN A 68 -5.44 12.68 -13.52
CA ASN A 68 -6.27 11.49 -13.51
C ASN A 68 -6.38 10.90 -14.92
N ILE A 69 -6.17 9.59 -15.06
CA ILE A 69 -6.41 8.82 -16.29
C ILE A 69 -7.65 7.94 -16.05
N PRO A 70 -8.83 8.30 -16.58
CA PRO A 70 -10.09 7.64 -16.25
C PRO A 70 -10.12 6.13 -16.52
N PHE A 71 -9.39 5.68 -17.54
CA PHE A 71 -9.39 4.27 -17.97
C PHE A 71 -8.40 3.40 -17.19
N LEU A 72 -7.53 3.98 -16.37
CA LEU A 72 -6.54 3.24 -15.58
C LEU A 72 -7.22 2.59 -14.35
N LEU A 73 -8.01 1.56 -14.59
CA LEU A 73 -8.79 0.86 -13.56
C LEU A 73 -7.96 -0.24 -12.87
N ARG A 74 -8.42 -0.67 -11.69
CA ARG A 74 -7.75 -1.77 -10.95
C ARG A 74 -8.10 -3.12 -11.53
N ARG A 75 -9.36 -3.34 -11.94
CA ARG A 75 -9.78 -4.58 -12.61
C ARG A 75 -9.02 -4.80 -13.90
N ILE A 76 -8.80 -6.06 -14.26
CA ILE A 76 -8.27 -6.41 -15.58
C ILE A 76 -9.41 -6.32 -16.57
N ASN A 77 -9.30 -5.43 -17.56
CA ASN A 77 -10.28 -5.26 -18.62
C ASN A 77 -9.54 -4.83 -19.89
N PRO A 78 -9.40 -5.70 -20.91
CA PRO A 78 -8.56 -5.42 -22.07
C PRO A 78 -8.90 -4.11 -22.81
N VAL A 79 -10.19 -3.75 -22.90
CA VAL A 79 -10.62 -2.52 -23.56
C VAL A 79 -10.17 -1.30 -22.77
N TYR A 80 -10.44 -1.26 -21.45
CA TYR A 80 -9.99 -0.15 -20.62
C TYR A 80 -8.47 -0.12 -20.45
N ASP A 81 -7.80 -1.28 -20.42
CA ASP A 81 -6.35 -1.38 -20.37
C ASP A 81 -5.69 -0.78 -21.63
N LEU A 82 -6.26 -1.03 -22.82
CA LEU A 82 -5.80 -0.42 -24.07
C LEU A 82 -6.06 1.09 -24.11
N LEU A 83 -7.24 1.53 -23.67
CA LEU A 83 -7.56 2.96 -23.57
C LEU A 83 -6.66 3.68 -22.57
N ALA A 84 -6.32 3.04 -21.45
CA ALA A 84 -5.38 3.55 -20.46
C ALA A 84 -3.97 3.66 -21.04
N LEU A 85 -3.50 2.63 -21.76
CA LEU A 85 -2.20 2.64 -22.44
C LEU A 85 -2.12 3.81 -23.44
N PHE A 86 -3.14 3.97 -24.29
CA PHE A 86 -3.19 5.05 -25.27
C PHE A 86 -3.26 6.43 -24.61
N SER A 87 -4.08 6.58 -23.57
CA SER A 87 -4.19 7.84 -22.82
C SER A 87 -2.87 8.22 -22.16
N LEU A 88 -2.17 7.25 -21.55
CA LEU A 88 -0.84 7.46 -20.98
C LEU A 88 0.17 7.82 -22.06
N TYR A 89 0.16 7.16 -23.21
CA TYR A 89 1.05 7.46 -24.33
C TYR A 89 0.89 8.90 -24.84
N VAL A 90 -0.35 9.32 -25.14
CA VAL A 90 -0.66 10.70 -25.58
C VAL A 90 -0.24 11.71 -24.52
N PHE A 91 -0.52 11.42 -23.25
CA PHE A 91 -0.12 12.26 -22.13
C PHE A 91 1.41 12.41 -22.05
N LEU A 92 2.16 11.31 -22.15
CA LEU A 92 3.62 11.32 -22.06
C LEU A 92 4.28 12.04 -23.24
N ILE A 93 3.74 11.90 -24.46
CA ILE A 93 4.21 12.68 -25.63
C ILE A 93 4.01 14.17 -25.45
N LYS A 94 2.89 14.58 -24.86
CA LYS A 94 2.61 16.00 -24.59
C LYS A 94 3.54 16.54 -23.50
N GLU A 95 3.75 15.77 -22.44
CA GLU A 95 4.50 16.21 -21.27
C GLU A 95 6.02 16.11 -21.41
N LYS A 96 6.52 15.18 -22.24
CA LYS A 96 7.94 14.94 -22.51
C LYS A 96 8.81 14.88 -21.24
N PRO A 97 8.50 14.04 -20.25
CA PRO A 97 9.30 13.96 -19.04
C PRO A 97 10.67 13.33 -19.30
N SER A 98 11.63 13.66 -18.44
CA SER A 98 12.94 13.02 -18.43
C SER A 98 12.89 11.65 -17.75
N ILE A 99 11.97 11.47 -16.79
CA ILE A 99 11.81 10.24 -16.02
C ILE A 99 10.32 9.90 -15.90
N VAL A 100 9.98 8.64 -16.18
CA VAL A 100 8.72 8.03 -15.77
C VAL A 100 9.02 6.98 -14.71
N HIS A 101 8.41 7.12 -13.53
CA HIS A 101 8.49 6.18 -12.42
C HIS A 101 7.12 5.54 -12.20
N THR A 102 6.99 4.26 -12.55
CA THR A 102 5.73 3.54 -12.40
C THR A 102 5.68 2.76 -11.09
N HIS A 103 4.49 2.63 -10.53
CA HIS A 103 4.25 1.96 -9.26
C HIS A 103 3.12 0.93 -9.41
N THR A 104 3.21 -0.18 -8.67
CA THR A 104 2.22 -1.29 -8.67
C THR A 104 2.13 -2.03 -10.00
N SER A 105 1.62 -3.26 -10.01
CA SER A 105 1.70 -4.12 -11.21
C SER A 105 0.98 -3.56 -12.46
N LYS A 106 -0.25 -3.03 -12.32
CA LYS A 106 -1.09 -2.61 -13.47
C LYS A 106 -0.56 -1.34 -14.13
N ALA A 107 -0.47 -0.25 -13.38
CA ALA A 107 0.17 0.99 -13.86
C ALA A 107 1.66 0.80 -14.17
N GLY A 108 2.33 -0.12 -13.46
CA GLY A 108 3.67 -0.61 -13.76
C GLY A 108 3.80 -1.10 -15.18
N LEU A 109 2.95 -2.05 -15.58
CA LEU A 109 2.93 -2.59 -16.93
C LEU A 109 2.59 -1.51 -17.96
N LEU A 110 1.40 -0.92 -17.88
CA LEU A 110 0.88 0.01 -18.89
C LEU A 110 1.73 1.28 -19.01
N GLY A 111 2.18 1.83 -17.87
CA GLY A 111 2.99 3.04 -17.83
C GLY A 111 4.39 2.85 -18.42
N ARG A 112 5.04 1.70 -18.19
CA ARG A 112 6.35 1.39 -18.80
C ARG A 112 6.24 1.27 -20.31
N PHE A 113 5.21 0.60 -20.80
CA PHE A 113 4.93 0.49 -22.23
C PHE A 113 4.64 1.85 -22.86
N ALA A 114 3.75 2.65 -22.26
CA ALA A 114 3.47 3.99 -22.72
C ALA A 114 4.74 4.86 -22.78
N ALA A 115 5.58 4.79 -21.76
CA ALA A 115 6.84 5.53 -21.70
C ALA A 115 7.83 5.08 -22.77
N LYS A 116 7.95 3.77 -23.01
CA LYS A 116 8.82 3.23 -24.07
C LYS A 116 8.35 3.69 -25.45
N LEU A 117 7.05 3.62 -25.72
CA LEU A 117 6.45 4.07 -26.99
C LEU A 117 6.60 5.58 -27.19
N ALA A 118 6.47 6.37 -26.12
CA ALA A 118 6.65 7.82 -26.15
C ALA A 118 8.13 8.26 -26.22
N GLY A 119 9.09 7.31 -26.26
CA GLY A 119 10.52 7.62 -26.33
C GLY A 119 11.10 8.24 -25.06
N ILE A 120 10.51 7.96 -23.89
CA ILE A 120 11.00 8.49 -22.61
C ILE A 120 12.37 7.86 -22.29
N PRO A 121 13.40 8.67 -21.96
CA PRO A 121 14.77 8.17 -21.84
C PRO A 121 15.00 7.32 -20.58
N ILE A 122 14.32 7.63 -19.47
CA ILE A 122 14.50 6.95 -18.19
C ILE A 122 13.16 6.44 -17.67
N ILE A 123 13.08 5.12 -17.48
CA ILE A 123 11.92 4.38 -17.00
C ILE A 123 12.33 3.63 -15.73
N ILE A 124 11.67 3.96 -14.62
CA ILE A 124 11.91 3.34 -13.30
C ILE A 124 10.63 2.63 -12.87
N HIS A 125 10.74 1.51 -12.17
CA HIS A 125 9.58 0.79 -11.63
C HIS A 125 9.76 0.38 -10.16
N THR A 126 8.73 0.62 -9.33
CA THR A 126 8.60 0.06 -7.99
C THR A 126 7.38 -0.87 -7.92
N PRO A 127 7.57 -2.19 -7.76
CA PRO A 127 6.47 -3.16 -7.76
C PRO A 127 5.51 -3.01 -6.56
N HIS A 128 6.04 -2.66 -5.37
CA HIS A 128 5.33 -2.64 -4.08
C HIS A 128 4.81 -4.03 -3.65
N GLY A 129 5.62 -5.05 -3.88
CA GLY A 129 5.30 -6.46 -3.67
C GLY A 129 5.01 -7.21 -4.98
N HIS A 130 4.92 -8.54 -4.87
CA HIS A 130 4.68 -9.42 -6.00
C HIS A 130 3.77 -10.60 -5.64
N VAL A 131 3.30 -11.32 -6.66
CA VAL A 131 2.41 -12.48 -6.50
C VAL A 131 3.01 -13.77 -7.05
N PHE A 132 4.35 -13.86 -7.08
CA PHE A 132 5.09 -14.96 -7.70
C PHE A 132 4.90 -16.33 -7.02
N PHE A 133 4.40 -16.36 -5.78
CA PHE A 133 4.20 -17.58 -4.98
C PHE A 133 2.76 -18.14 -5.05
N GLY A 134 2.04 -17.91 -6.14
CA GLY A 134 0.79 -18.65 -6.39
C GLY A 134 -0.47 -18.09 -5.73
N TYR A 135 -0.45 -16.87 -5.17
CA TYR A 135 -1.60 -16.27 -4.47
C TYR A 135 -2.91 -16.27 -5.29
N PHE A 136 -2.81 -16.14 -6.62
CA PHE A 136 -3.96 -16.18 -7.54
C PHE A 136 -4.06 -17.48 -8.35
N GLY A 137 -3.37 -18.54 -7.91
CA GLY A 137 -3.24 -19.80 -8.63
C GLY A 137 -2.10 -19.80 -9.66
N PRO A 138 -1.70 -20.98 -10.17
CA PRO A 138 -0.49 -21.16 -10.96
C PRO A 138 -0.54 -20.45 -12.32
N VAL A 139 -1.68 -20.49 -13.01
CA VAL A 139 -1.83 -19.90 -14.35
C VAL A 139 -1.67 -18.38 -14.30
N LYS A 140 -2.44 -17.71 -13.42
CA LYS A 140 -2.36 -16.24 -13.29
C LYS A 140 -0.96 -15.80 -12.84
N THR A 141 -0.36 -16.53 -11.91
CA THR A 141 1.01 -16.28 -11.43
C THR A 141 2.02 -16.33 -12.58
N LYS A 142 1.95 -17.36 -13.43
CA LYS A 142 2.80 -17.48 -14.62
C LYS A 142 2.62 -16.31 -15.58
N VAL A 143 1.37 -15.88 -15.82
CA VAL A 143 1.08 -14.70 -16.65
C VAL A 143 1.71 -13.44 -16.05
N PHE A 144 1.59 -13.20 -14.74
CA PHE A 144 2.21 -12.05 -14.08
C PHE A 144 3.74 -12.07 -14.22
N ILE A 145 4.38 -13.22 -14.02
CA ILE A 145 5.84 -13.36 -14.18
C ILE A 145 6.26 -13.04 -15.61
N ILE A 146 5.55 -13.55 -16.62
CA ILE A 146 5.86 -13.29 -18.04
C ILE A 146 5.73 -11.80 -18.35
N LEU A 147 4.62 -11.17 -17.94
CA LEU A 147 4.38 -9.75 -18.18
C LEU A 147 5.42 -8.88 -17.48
N GLU A 148 5.79 -9.22 -16.24
CA GLU A 148 6.80 -8.48 -15.48
C GLU A 148 8.20 -8.66 -16.07
N ASN A 149 8.58 -9.88 -16.50
CA ASN A 149 9.83 -10.12 -17.23
C ASN A 149 9.91 -9.31 -18.52
N PHE A 150 8.84 -9.26 -19.30
CA PHE A 150 8.86 -8.51 -20.55
C PHE A 150 8.95 -7.00 -20.31
N ALA A 151 8.22 -6.50 -19.31
CA ALA A 151 8.26 -5.10 -18.93
C ALA A 151 9.59 -4.69 -18.27
N SER A 152 10.28 -5.62 -17.60
CA SER A 152 11.61 -5.37 -17.03
C SER A 152 12.62 -5.03 -18.14
N ARG A 153 12.54 -5.65 -19.31
CA ARG A 153 13.46 -5.40 -20.45
C ARG A 153 13.44 -3.95 -20.94
N ILE A 154 12.31 -3.27 -20.83
CA ILE A 154 12.15 -1.86 -21.21
C ILE A 154 12.30 -0.90 -20.02
N THR A 155 12.55 -1.41 -18.82
CA THR A 155 12.81 -0.61 -17.62
C THR A 155 14.32 -0.31 -17.54
N ASN A 156 14.74 0.86 -17.04
CA ASN A 156 16.15 1.16 -16.80
C ASN A 156 16.59 0.67 -15.41
N LYS A 157 15.81 0.96 -14.37
CA LYS A 157 16.06 0.50 -12.99
C LYS A 157 14.79 0.08 -12.28
N MET A 158 14.89 -0.93 -11.44
CA MET A 158 13.83 -1.34 -10.53
C MET A 158 14.19 -0.91 -9.12
N ILE A 159 13.21 -0.37 -8.40
CA ILE A 159 13.35 -0.04 -6.98
C ILE A 159 12.60 -1.10 -6.19
N ALA A 160 13.32 -1.90 -5.43
CA ALA A 160 12.74 -2.84 -4.47
C ALA A 160 12.70 -2.19 -3.08
N LEU A 161 11.65 -2.47 -2.31
CA LEU A 161 11.50 -1.95 -0.95
C LEU A 161 12.27 -2.78 0.08
N THR A 162 12.68 -4.00 -0.29
CA THR A 162 13.47 -4.90 0.56
C THR A 162 14.44 -5.73 -0.27
N ASN A 163 15.50 -6.24 0.35
CA ASN A 163 16.38 -7.23 -0.29
C ASN A 163 15.59 -8.47 -0.72
N LYS A 164 14.65 -8.95 0.10
CA LYS A 164 13.82 -10.11 -0.22
C LYS A 164 13.00 -9.93 -1.49
N GLU A 165 12.40 -8.76 -1.68
CA GLU A 165 11.65 -8.46 -2.90
C GLU A 165 12.56 -8.50 -4.13
N ARG A 166 13.76 -7.91 -4.06
CA ARG A 166 14.77 -8.03 -5.13
C ARG A 166 15.13 -9.49 -5.40
N ASP A 167 15.48 -10.23 -4.35
CA ASP A 167 15.92 -11.62 -4.45
C ASP A 167 14.85 -12.52 -5.08
N ASP A 168 13.58 -12.28 -4.74
CA ASP A 168 12.45 -12.98 -5.37
C ASP A 168 12.33 -12.63 -6.85
N HIS A 169 12.47 -11.36 -7.25
CA HIS A 169 12.45 -11.01 -8.66
C HIS A 169 13.60 -11.65 -9.45
N VAL A 170 14.79 -11.77 -8.85
CA VAL A 170 15.94 -12.48 -9.46
C VAL A 170 15.66 -13.99 -9.54
N LEU A 171 15.17 -14.60 -8.47
CA LEU A 171 14.82 -16.02 -8.41
C LEU A 171 13.81 -16.40 -9.50
N PHE A 172 12.77 -15.58 -9.71
CA PHE A 172 11.76 -15.78 -10.73
C PHE A 172 12.19 -15.29 -12.13
N LYS A 173 13.47 -14.96 -12.31
CA LYS A 173 14.07 -14.54 -13.58
C LYS A 173 13.36 -13.35 -14.20
N ILE A 174 12.90 -12.40 -13.39
CA ILE A 174 12.29 -11.16 -13.89
C ILE A 174 13.34 -10.28 -14.54
N THR A 175 14.47 -10.06 -13.87
CA THR A 175 15.64 -9.34 -14.36
C THR A 175 16.84 -9.61 -13.46
N ASP A 176 18.03 -9.25 -13.92
CA ASP A 176 19.28 -9.38 -13.18
C ASP A 176 19.37 -8.41 -11.98
N GLU A 177 20.19 -8.78 -10.99
CA GLU A 177 20.34 -8.06 -9.73
C GLU A 177 20.85 -6.62 -9.91
N ASP A 178 21.75 -6.41 -10.87
CA ASP A 178 22.35 -5.11 -11.18
C ASP A 178 21.32 -4.05 -11.60
N LYS A 179 20.14 -4.48 -12.05
CA LYS A 179 19.02 -3.61 -12.40
C LYS A 179 18.27 -3.07 -11.19
N PHE A 180 18.47 -3.66 -10.02
CA PHE A 180 17.80 -3.26 -8.80
C PHE A 180 18.57 -2.21 -8.02
N VAL A 181 17.82 -1.36 -7.34
CA VAL A 181 18.26 -0.55 -6.21
C VAL A 181 17.29 -0.81 -5.07
N VAL A 182 17.79 -1.18 -3.89
CA VAL A 182 16.94 -1.42 -2.73
C VAL A 182 16.79 -0.11 -1.96
N ILE A 183 15.58 0.42 -1.89
CA ILE A 183 15.24 1.65 -1.17
C ILE A 183 14.04 1.35 -0.26
N PRO A 184 14.28 1.12 1.05
CA PRO A 184 13.20 0.89 2.00
C PRO A 184 12.21 2.05 2.07
N SER A 185 10.93 1.73 2.30
CA SER A 185 9.89 2.74 2.55
C SER A 185 10.23 3.59 3.77
N GLY A 186 10.22 4.91 3.61
CA GLY A 186 10.31 5.85 4.72
C GLY A 186 9.00 5.94 5.50
N VAL A 187 9.10 6.27 6.79
CA VAL A 187 7.97 6.55 7.68
C VAL A 187 8.23 7.87 8.40
N GLU A 188 7.20 8.71 8.54
CA GLU A 188 7.30 9.97 9.29
C GLU A 188 7.32 9.73 10.80
N LEU A 189 8.52 9.57 11.37
CA LEU A 189 8.72 9.24 12.78
C LEU A 189 8.09 10.24 13.75
N ASN A 190 7.98 11.51 13.36
CA ASN A 190 7.38 12.57 14.19
C ASN A 190 5.91 12.30 14.55
N LYS A 191 5.20 11.47 13.77
CA LYS A 191 3.82 11.06 14.07
C LYS A 191 3.77 10.04 15.21
N PHE A 192 4.80 9.20 15.39
CA PHE A 192 4.85 8.08 16.33
C PHE A 192 5.46 8.47 17.67
N ARG A 193 4.98 9.56 18.27
CA ARG A 193 5.41 9.97 19.61
C ARG A 193 4.72 9.11 20.66
N LYS A 194 5.46 8.80 21.74
CA LYS A 194 4.86 8.19 22.93
C LYS A 194 3.85 9.15 23.51
N LEU A 195 2.61 8.70 23.69
CA LEU A 195 1.61 9.48 24.42
C LEU A 195 1.98 9.55 25.91
N PRO A 196 1.69 10.67 26.58
CA PRO A 196 1.72 10.74 28.04
C PRO A 196 0.84 9.65 28.67
N PHE A 197 1.19 9.20 29.88
CA PHE A 197 0.46 8.14 30.58
C PHE A 197 -1.05 8.39 30.65
N ASN A 198 -1.47 9.59 31.06
CA ASN A 198 -2.89 9.95 31.17
C ASN A 198 -3.63 9.87 29.82
N GLU A 199 -2.98 10.23 28.72
CA GLU A 199 -3.59 10.12 27.38
C GLU A 199 -3.69 8.66 26.92
N LYS A 200 -2.68 7.83 27.21
CA LYS A 200 -2.74 6.38 26.96
C LYS A 200 -3.90 5.76 27.74
N GLN A 201 -4.11 6.15 29.00
CA GLN A 201 -5.21 5.61 29.81
C GLN A 201 -6.59 6.08 29.36
N ASN A 202 -6.71 7.35 28.97
CA ASN A 202 -7.96 7.85 28.39
C ASN A 202 -8.30 7.10 27.10
N LEU A 203 -7.32 6.89 26.21
CA LEU A 203 -7.54 6.14 24.98
C LEU A 203 -7.89 4.67 25.24
N LYS A 204 -7.22 4.00 26.19
CA LYS A 204 -7.61 2.64 26.61
C LYS A 204 -9.07 2.61 27.09
N LYS A 205 -9.44 3.55 27.96
CA LYS A 205 -10.81 3.66 28.50
C LYS A 205 -11.85 3.91 27.41
N GLU A 206 -11.58 4.79 26.45
CA GLU A 206 -12.44 5.06 25.29
C GLU A 206 -12.71 3.80 24.45
N LEU A 207 -11.71 2.91 24.37
CA LEU A 207 -11.78 1.65 23.64
C LEU A 207 -12.30 0.47 24.48
N GLY A 208 -12.69 0.71 25.74
CA GLY A 208 -13.16 -0.34 26.65
C GLY A 208 -12.05 -1.27 27.15
N ILE A 209 -10.79 -0.84 27.08
CA ILE A 209 -9.62 -1.61 27.51
C ILE A 209 -9.29 -1.28 28.96
N PRO A 210 -9.15 -2.28 29.86
CA PRO A 210 -8.73 -2.05 31.24
C PRO A 210 -7.35 -1.40 31.34
N GLU A 211 -7.18 -0.51 32.32
CA GLU A 211 -5.98 0.32 32.51
C GLU A 211 -4.67 -0.50 32.51
N ASN A 212 -4.67 -1.58 33.30
CA ASN A 212 -3.50 -2.43 33.57
C ASN A 212 -3.42 -3.67 32.66
N SER A 213 -4.26 -3.75 31.62
CA SER A 213 -4.22 -4.87 30.67
C SER A 213 -3.02 -4.79 29.73
N LEU A 214 -2.55 -5.97 29.30
CA LEU A 214 -1.57 -6.10 28.22
C LEU A 214 -2.28 -5.93 26.87
N THR A 215 -1.74 -5.11 25.98
CA THR A 215 -2.32 -4.90 24.64
C THR A 215 -1.41 -5.45 23.55
N ILE A 216 -1.98 -6.31 22.69
CA ILE A 216 -1.31 -6.85 21.51
C ILE A 216 -2.06 -6.35 20.28
N GLY A 217 -1.40 -5.52 19.47
CA GLY A 217 -2.05 -4.84 18.35
C GLY A 217 -1.59 -5.31 16.99
N THR A 218 -2.42 -5.12 15.97
CA THR A 218 -2.00 -5.21 14.58
C THR A 218 -2.65 -4.10 13.76
N VAL A 219 -1.92 -3.58 12.79
CA VAL A 219 -2.39 -2.54 11.86
C VAL A 219 -2.29 -3.04 10.43
N GLY A 220 -3.43 -3.06 9.74
CA GLY A 220 -3.49 -3.42 8.34
C GLY A 220 -4.89 -3.87 7.92
N ARG A 221 -5.10 -3.99 6.61
CA ARG A 221 -6.37 -4.49 6.08
C ARG A 221 -6.63 -5.92 6.57
N LEU A 222 -7.86 -6.21 6.96
CA LEU A 222 -8.32 -7.55 7.37
C LEU A 222 -8.57 -8.43 6.13
N GLU A 223 -7.46 -8.79 5.47
CA GLU A 223 -7.40 -9.55 4.23
C GLU A 223 -6.50 -10.79 4.44
N PRO A 224 -6.71 -11.90 3.73
CA PRO A 224 -5.96 -13.14 3.94
C PRO A 224 -4.43 -12.96 3.86
N VAL A 225 -3.96 -12.09 2.96
CA VAL A 225 -2.52 -11.80 2.79
C VAL A 225 -1.88 -11.13 4.02
N LYS A 226 -2.68 -10.59 4.94
CA LYS A 226 -2.21 -9.97 6.19
C LYS A 226 -2.24 -10.94 7.37
N GLY A 227 -2.84 -12.12 7.21
CA GLY A 227 -2.88 -13.16 8.23
C GLY A 227 -3.55 -12.78 9.56
N PRO A 228 -4.59 -11.91 9.63
CA PRO A 228 -5.22 -11.56 10.90
C PRO A 228 -5.81 -12.79 11.63
N GLU A 229 -6.15 -13.85 10.90
CA GLU A 229 -6.61 -15.11 11.45
C GLU A 229 -5.58 -15.82 12.33
N PHE A 230 -4.29 -15.61 12.09
CA PHE A 230 -3.24 -16.20 12.93
C PHE A 230 -3.21 -15.54 14.31
N LEU A 231 -3.41 -14.21 14.37
CA LEU A 231 -3.47 -13.49 15.63
C LEU A 231 -4.71 -13.89 16.45
N VAL A 232 -5.88 -14.05 15.81
CA VAL A 232 -7.10 -14.56 16.49
C VAL A 232 -6.92 -16.00 16.99
N LYS A 233 -6.19 -16.85 16.27
CA LYS A 233 -5.89 -18.21 16.77
C LYS A 233 -4.90 -18.18 17.94
N ALA A 234 -3.88 -17.34 17.85
CA ALA A 234 -2.87 -17.19 18.89
C ALA A 234 -3.47 -16.59 20.18
N SER A 235 -4.42 -15.66 20.06
CA SER A 235 -5.03 -15.00 21.21
C SER A 235 -5.73 -15.97 22.15
N LYS A 236 -6.40 -17.02 21.63
CA LYS A 236 -6.98 -18.08 22.47
C LYS A 236 -5.96 -18.72 23.43
N TYR A 237 -4.75 -19.00 22.93
CA TYR A 237 -3.68 -19.60 23.74
C TYR A 237 -3.06 -18.60 24.72
N ILE A 238 -2.97 -17.33 24.31
CA ILE A 238 -2.39 -16.28 25.16
C ILE A 238 -3.35 -15.94 26.29
N ILE A 239 -4.64 -15.74 26.01
CA ILE A 239 -5.68 -15.38 26.99
C ILE A 239 -5.81 -16.47 28.06
N SER A 240 -5.66 -17.76 27.70
CA SER A 240 -5.72 -18.85 28.70
C SER A 240 -4.58 -18.81 29.73
N LYS A 241 -3.47 -18.15 29.40
CA LYS A 241 -2.31 -17.95 30.30
C LYS A 241 -2.26 -16.55 30.91
N TYR A 242 -2.75 -15.55 30.19
CA TYR A 242 -2.74 -14.14 30.54
C TYR A 242 -4.13 -13.54 30.27
N PRO A 243 -5.11 -13.78 31.16
CA PRO A 243 -6.51 -13.39 30.92
C PRO A 243 -6.72 -11.88 30.70
N ASP A 244 -5.87 -11.04 31.31
CA ASP A 244 -5.90 -9.58 31.17
C ASP A 244 -5.19 -9.08 29.89
N THR A 245 -5.23 -9.86 28.81
CA THR A 245 -4.64 -9.49 27.50
C THR A 245 -5.72 -9.14 26.50
N TYR A 246 -5.58 -8.00 25.84
CA TYR A 246 -6.50 -7.51 24.81
C TYR A 246 -5.81 -7.42 23.46
N PHE A 247 -6.50 -7.87 22.42
CA PHE A 247 -6.01 -7.90 21.05
C PHE A 247 -6.73 -6.85 20.21
N ILE A 248 -5.97 -5.95 19.61
CA ILE A 248 -6.52 -4.78 18.92
C ILE A 248 -6.23 -4.90 17.42
N PHE A 249 -7.28 -5.04 16.63
CA PHE A 249 -7.21 -5.12 15.18
C PHE A 249 -7.59 -3.76 14.60
N THR A 250 -6.61 -3.07 14.01
CA THR A 250 -6.80 -1.74 13.42
C THR A 250 -6.70 -1.79 11.91
N GLY A 251 -7.82 -1.53 11.25
CA GLY A 251 -8.00 -1.66 9.82
C GLY A 251 -9.30 -2.37 9.49
N ASP A 252 -9.79 -2.13 8.29
CA ASP A 252 -11.01 -2.73 7.76
C ASP A 252 -10.66 -3.88 6.79
N GLY A 253 -11.63 -4.74 6.49
CA GLY A 253 -11.45 -5.74 5.44
C GLY A 253 -12.53 -6.81 5.43
N LEU A 254 -12.47 -7.66 4.41
CA LEU A 254 -13.50 -8.68 4.19
C LEU A 254 -13.55 -9.75 5.29
N LEU A 255 -12.47 -9.94 6.06
CA LEU A 255 -12.41 -10.96 7.09
C LEU A 255 -13.01 -10.55 8.43
N GLU A 256 -13.37 -9.28 8.64
CA GLU A 256 -13.79 -8.78 9.96
C GLU A 256 -14.93 -9.61 10.58
N GLN A 257 -16.01 -9.82 9.82
CA GLN A 257 -17.17 -10.59 10.31
C GLN A 257 -16.82 -12.04 10.65
N ASP A 258 -15.99 -12.68 9.82
CA ASP A 258 -15.55 -14.06 10.03
C ASP A 258 -14.61 -14.19 11.23
N LEU A 259 -13.74 -13.19 11.45
CA LEU A 259 -12.84 -13.15 12.61
C LEU A 259 -13.62 -12.91 13.90
N ASN A 260 -14.61 -12.03 13.88
CA ASN A 260 -15.47 -11.78 15.03
C ASN A 260 -16.29 -13.02 15.41
N ARG A 261 -16.87 -13.71 14.41
CA ARG A 261 -17.57 -14.99 14.64
C ARG A 261 -16.65 -16.04 15.28
N LYS A 262 -15.42 -16.19 14.78
CA LYS A 262 -14.42 -17.11 15.36
C LYS A 262 -14.05 -16.75 16.80
N ALA A 263 -13.89 -15.47 17.10
CA ALA A 263 -13.59 -15.02 18.46
C ALA A 263 -14.72 -15.37 19.43
N LEU A 264 -15.98 -15.21 19.01
CA LEU A 264 -17.15 -15.62 19.78
C LEU A 264 -17.21 -17.15 19.99
N GLU A 265 -17.04 -17.93 18.93
CA GLU A 265 -16.99 -19.40 18.99
C GLU A 265 -15.87 -19.92 19.90
N MET A 266 -14.77 -19.17 20.01
CA MET A 266 -13.64 -19.49 20.88
C MET A 266 -13.81 -19.00 22.33
N GLY A 267 -14.86 -18.22 22.62
CA GLY A 267 -15.11 -17.66 23.95
C GLY A 267 -14.13 -16.55 24.36
N ILE A 268 -13.55 -15.84 23.38
CA ILE A 268 -12.53 -14.80 23.61
C ILE A 268 -12.94 -13.42 23.09
N SER A 269 -14.20 -13.26 22.64
CA SER A 269 -14.67 -12.03 22.01
C SER A 269 -14.51 -10.78 22.88
N GLU A 270 -14.57 -10.91 24.21
CA GLU A 270 -14.39 -9.79 25.15
C GLU A 270 -12.96 -9.23 25.15
N ASN A 271 -11.98 -10.04 24.74
CA ASN A 271 -10.58 -9.65 24.62
C ASN A 271 -10.19 -9.21 23.21
N ILE A 272 -11.09 -9.30 22.22
CA ILE A 272 -10.80 -8.94 20.83
C ILE A 272 -11.53 -7.65 20.45
N ILE A 273 -10.77 -6.64 20.02
CA ILE A 273 -11.29 -5.33 19.66
C ILE A 273 -10.98 -5.07 18.18
N PHE A 274 -12.03 -4.93 17.36
CA PHE A 274 -11.93 -4.47 15.98
C PHE A 274 -12.23 -2.97 15.93
N LEU A 275 -11.26 -2.15 15.55
CA LEU A 275 -11.41 -0.69 15.45
C LEU A 275 -11.89 -0.22 14.08
N GLY A 276 -11.90 -1.11 13.09
CA GLY A 276 -12.11 -0.74 11.69
C GLY A 276 -11.04 0.23 11.20
N TRP A 277 -11.36 1.04 10.19
CA TRP A 277 -10.45 2.05 9.67
C TRP A 277 -10.22 3.19 10.66
N ARG A 278 -8.95 3.61 10.81
CA ARG A 278 -8.50 4.70 11.69
C ARG A 278 -7.49 5.59 10.97
N ASP A 279 -7.59 6.90 11.15
CA ASP A 279 -6.60 7.88 10.64
C ASP A 279 -5.53 8.24 11.68
N ASP A 280 -5.76 7.94 12.95
CA ASP A 280 -4.88 8.23 14.08
C ASP A 280 -4.01 7.03 14.50
N ILE A 281 -3.57 6.25 13.52
CA ILE A 281 -2.77 5.01 13.70
C ILE A 281 -1.63 5.15 14.70
N ALA A 282 -0.92 6.29 14.71
CA ALA A 282 0.17 6.52 15.63
C ALA A 282 -0.28 6.58 17.10
N LYS A 283 -1.46 7.16 17.38
CA LYS A 283 -2.06 7.16 18.73
C LYS A 283 -2.45 5.74 19.13
N ILE A 284 -3.06 4.99 18.21
CA ILE A 284 -3.47 3.60 18.46
C ILE A 284 -2.25 2.70 18.74
N ILE A 285 -1.18 2.79 17.95
CA ILE A 285 0.05 2.02 18.21
C ILE A 285 0.68 2.38 19.55
N SER A 286 0.55 3.63 20.01
CA SER A 286 1.13 4.04 21.30
C SER A 286 0.56 3.31 22.53
N ILE A 287 -0.65 2.75 22.39
CA ILE A 287 -1.28 1.98 23.46
C ILE A 287 -0.93 0.50 23.40
N TYR A 288 -0.25 0.03 22.34
CA TYR A 288 0.21 -1.35 22.20
C TYR A 288 1.44 -1.60 23.05
N ASP A 289 1.44 -2.74 23.74
CA ASP A 289 2.62 -3.26 24.42
C ASP A 289 3.39 -4.22 23.50
N ILE A 290 2.69 -4.89 22.57
CA ILE A 290 3.26 -5.76 21.51
C ILE A 290 2.55 -5.44 20.17
N PHE A 291 3.29 -5.44 19.04
CA PHE A 291 2.79 -5.21 17.69
C PHE A 291 3.20 -6.33 16.73
#